data_AF-A0A8T7BI21-F1
#
_entry.id   AF-A0A8T7BI21-F1
#
_cell.length_a   1.000
_cell.length_b   1.000
_cell.length_c   1.000
_cell.angle_alpha   90.00
_cell.angle_beta   90.00
_cell.angle_gamma   90.00
#
_symmetry.space_group_name_H-M   'P 1'
#
loop_
_entity.id
_entity.type
_entity.pdbx_description
1 polymer ?
#
loop_
_entity_poly.entity_id
_entity_poly.type
_entity_poly.pdbx_seq_one_letter_code
_entity_poly.pdbx_strand_id
1 'polypeptide(L)'
;VYLQANPRTANILLASTGISVPTVAVDGSAPIRKYPYDPSNTTPADTFEYKTHLYFVSPCSFGTGTNDICTSSDDDVPTLKRLELSTDGTNTRMAVVPLVEGVEYMKVEYGIDNSPAAVNLVTGFAGDGIPDTYTATPTLAQWEQVVSIRVYMLVASTEETPNFTDTKSYIFPLTAGNLTITPSDDGATPNIDETGLKRHVYSTEVRPMNMGGRREIPE
;
A
#
# COMPACT_ATOMS: atom_id res chain seq x y z
N VAL A 1 -5.08 -12.90 -8.52
CA VAL A 1 -3.82 -13.51 -9.04
C VAL A 1 -3.30 -14.46 -7.99
N TYR A 2 -2.66 -15.56 -8.35
CA TYR A 2 -2.07 -16.49 -7.38
C TYR A 2 -0.59 -16.71 -7.65
N LEU A 3 0.19 -16.87 -6.58
CA LEU A 3 1.62 -17.18 -6.63
C LEU A 3 1.90 -18.42 -5.78
N GLN A 4 2.75 -19.30 -6.30
CA GLN A 4 3.25 -20.45 -5.54
C GLN A 4 4.34 -19.99 -4.56
N ALA A 5 4.41 -20.59 -3.37
CA ALA A 5 5.48 -20.31 -2.41
C ALA A 5 6.86 -20.79 -2.88
N ASN A 6 7.92 -20.10 -2.42
CA ASN A 6 9.34 -20.34 -2.73
C ASN A 6 9.72 -20.43 -4.23
N PRO A 7 9.18 -19.59 -5.13
CA PRO A 7 9.53 -19.67 -6.53
C PRO A 7 10.86 -18.95 -6.79
N ARG A 8 11.83 -19.63 -7.40
CA ARG A 8 13.06 -18.98 -7.92
C ARG A 8 12.74 -18.03 -9.10
N THR A 9 11.61 -18.27 -9.76
CA THR A 9 10.96 -17.44 -10.77
C THR A 9 9.44 -17.59 -10.60
N ALA A 10 8.72 -16.47 -10.46
CA ALA A 10 7.27 -16.48 -10.21
C ALA A 10 6.50 -16.26 -11.52
N ASN A 11 5.56 -17.16 -11.83
CA ASN A 11 4.61 -16.98 -12.93
C ASN A 11 3.28 -16.48 -12.37
N ILE A 12 2.73 -15.42 -12.97
CA ILE A 12 1.44 -14.82 -12.56
C ILE A 12 0.32 -15.78 -12.98
N LEU A 13 -0.37 -16.38 -12.00
CA LEU A 13 -1.54 -17.22 -12.26
C LEU A 13 -2.82 -16.38 -12.19
N LEU A 14 -3.62 -16.38 -13.25
CA LEU A 14 -4.96 -15.79 -13.27
C LEU A 14 -5.96 -16.95 -13.11
N ALA A 15 -6.74 -16.95 -12.03
CA ALA A 15 -7.76 -17.98 -11.82
C ALA A 15 -9.09 -17.53 -12.44
N SER A 16 -9.81 -18.44 -13.09
CA SER A 16 -11.10 -18.11 -13.72
C SER A 16 -12.31 -18.31 -12.80
N THR A 17 -12.24 -19.05 -11.70
CA THR A 17 -13.28 -19.11 -10.65
C THR A 17 -12.74 -19.82 -9.41
N GLY A 18 -13.19 -19.40 -8.23
CA GLY A 18 -12.65 -19.81 -6.93
C GLY A 18 -12.64 -21.31 -6.64
N ILE A 19 -11.68 -21.68 -5.79
CA ILE A 19 -11.52 -22.97 -5.12
C ILE A 19 -11.26 -24.13 -6.08
N SER A 20 -9.96 -24.26 -6.32
CA SER A 20 -9.16 -25.39 -6.84
C SER A 20 -8.31 -24.83 -7.96
N VAL A 21 -6.99 -24.83 -7.81
CA VAL A 21 -6.07 -24.64 -8.94
C VAL A 21 -5.57 -26.02 -9.40
N PRO A 22 -6.39 -26.89 -10.02
CA PRO A 22 -5.87 -27.97 -10.82
C PRO A 22 -5.66 -27.40 -12.22
N THR A 23 -4.40 -27.39 -12.66
CA THR A 23 -4.01 -27.19 -14.07
C THR A 23 -4.60 -25.96 -14.77
N VAL A 24 -3.94 -24.80 -14.60
CA VAL A 24 -4.16 -23.66 -15.51
C VAL A 24 -3.08 -23.71 -16.59
N ALA A 25 -3.51 -24.01 -17.82
CA ALA A 25 -2.71 -23.75 -19.01
C ALA A 25 -2.72 -22.24 -19.25
N VAL A 26 -1.54 -21.62 -19.34
CA VAL A 26 -1.42 -20.30 -19.96
C VAL A 26 -1.45 -20.57 -21.46
N ASP A 27 -2.43 -20.01 -22.15
CA ASP A 27 -2.52 -20.02 -23.62
C ASP A 27 -2.37 -21.42 -24.28
N GLY A 28 -3.27 -22.35 -23.90
CA GLY A 28 -3.50 -23.59 -24.66
C GLY A 28 -2.33 -24.58 -24.76
N SER A 29 -1.23 -24.39 -24.03
CA SER A 29 -0.05 -25.27 -24.15
C SER A 29 0.52 -25.69 -22.80
N ALA A 30 0.46 -27.01 -22.55
CA ALA A 30 0.99 -27.81 -21.43
C ALA A 30 0.63 -27.38 -19.98
N PRO A 31 0.33 -28.33 -19.08
CA PRO A 31 0.16 -28.03 -17.66
C PRO A 31 1.48 -27.53 -17.06
N ILE A 32 1.46 -26.34 -16.44
CA ILE A 32 2.64 -25.76 -15.76
C ILE A 32 2.97 -26.63 -14.54
N ARG A 33 4.24 -27.04 -14.46
CA ARG A 33 4.78 -27.88 -13.37
C ARG A 33 4.76 -27.10 -12.06
N LYS A 34 3.93 -27.52 -11.09
CA LYS A 34 4.04 -27.04 -9.71
C LYS A 34 5.33 -27.58 -9.09
N TYR A 35 6.09 -26.72 -8.43
CA TYR A 35 7.27 -27.18 -7.69
C TYR A 35 6.86 -27.89 -6.39
N PRO A 36 7.55 -28.97 -6.00
CA PRO A 36 7.28 -29.61 -4.72
C PRO A 36 7.67 -28.72 -3.54
N TYR A 37 7.01 -28.90 -2.40
CA TYR A 37 7.31 -28.19 -1.14
C TYR A 37 8.73 -28.50 -0.60
N ASP A 38 9.22 -29.72 -0.83
CA ASP A 38 10.55 -30.21 -0.44
C ASP A 38 11.08 -31.11 -1.58
N PRO A 39 12.37 -31.05 -1.97
CA PRO A 39 12.98 -31.99 -2.91
C PRO A 39 12.74 -33.49 -2.61
N SER A 40 12.42 -33.87 -1.37
CA SER A 40 12.08 -35.24 -0.97
C SER A 40 10.61 -35.62 -1.17
N ASN A 41 9.73 -34.64 -1.43
CA ASN A 41 8.28 -34.78 -1.44
C ASN A 41 7.72 -34.46 -2.84
N THR A 42 6.70 -35.19 -3.30
CA THR A 42 6.00 -34.89 -4.57
C THR A 42 4.80 -33.94 -4.38
N THR A 43 4.50 -33.58 -3.13
CA THR A 43 3.41 -32.66 -2.78
C THR A 43 3.71 -31.26 -3.30
N PRO A 44 2.85 -30.69 -4.16
CA PRO A 44 3.00 -29.32 -4.63
C PRO A 44 3.04 -28.32 -3.48
N ALA A 45 3.87 -27.28 -3.58
CA ALA A 45 3.86 -26.21 -2.59
C ALA A 45 2.55 -25.42 -2.62
N ASP A 46 2.24 -24.77 -1.48
CA ASP A 46 1.05 -23.96 -1.33
C ASP A 46 1.00 -22.81 -2.34
N THR A 47 -0.21 -22.51 -2.77
CA THR A 47 -0.51 -21.42 -3.70
C THR A 47 -1.33 -20.37 -2.96
N PHE A 48 -0.78 -19.16 -2.86
CA PHE A 48 -1.40 -18.05 -2.14
C PHE A 48 -1.98 -17.03 -3.11
N GLU A 49 -3.08 -16.40 -2.69
CA GLU A 49 -3.63 -15.27 -3.42
C GLU A 49 -2.67 -14.08 -3.30
N TYR A 50 -2.26 -13.56 -4.45
CA TYR A 50 -1.52 -12.32 -4.56
C TYR A 50 -2.51 -11.16 -4.65
N LYS A 51 -2.47 -10.30 -3.63
CA LYS A 51 -3.23 -9.05 -3.57
C LYS A 51 -2.27 -7.88 -3.71
N THR A 52 -2.57 -7.00 -4.66
CA THR A 52 -1.91 -5.70 -4.79
C THR A 52 -2.95 -4.61 -4.53
N HIS A 53 -2.59 -3.66 -3.67
CA HIS A 53 -3.45 -2.56 -3.27
C HIS A 53 -2.67 -1.26 -3.40
N LEU A 54 -3.23 -0.30 -4.13
CA LEU A 54 -2.72 1.06 -4.17
C LEU A 54 -3.66 1.94 -3.34
N TYR A 55 -3.15 2.57 -2.29
CA TYR A 55 -3.92 3.49 -1.47
C TYR A 55 -3.66 4.93 -1.93
N PHE A 56 -4.72 5.72 -2.10
CA PHE A 56 -4.61 7.11 -2.53
C PHE A 56 -5.76 7.94 -1.95
N VAL A 57 -5.51 9.24 -1.77
CA VAL A 57 -6.54 10.21 -1.41
C VAL A 57 -7.18 10.74 -2.69
N SER A 58 -8.50 10.76 -2.72
CA SER A 58 -9.33 11.23 -3.83
C SER A 58 -10.18 12.40 -3.37
N PRO A 59 -10.47 13.40 -4.23
CA PRO A 59 -11.21 14.60 -3.80
C PRO A 59 -12.71 14.38 -3.59
N CYS A 60 -13.24 13.19 -3.89
CA CYS A 60 -14.64 12.82 -3.72
C CYS A 60 -14.76 11.41 -3.17
N SER A 61 -15.91 11.03 -2.61
CA SER A 61 -16.21 9.67 -2.14
C SER A 61 -16.55 8.73 -3.30
N PHE A 62 -17.35 9.17 -4.26
CA PHE A 62 -17.72 8.38 -5.45
C PHE A 62 -17.52 9.18 -6.74
N GLY A 63 -16.64 8.70 -7.62
CA GLY A 63 -16.38 9.35 -8.90
C GLY A 63 -17.31 8.82 -9.99
N THR A 64 -18.00 9.70 -10.70
CA THR A 64 -18.86 9.32 -11.84
C THR A 64 -18.15 9.38 -13.19
N GLY A 65 -16.89 9.83 -13.21
CA GLY A 65 -16.05 9.88 -14.39
C GLY A 65 -15.51 8.51 -14.83
N THR A 66 -14.83 8.50 -15.98
CA THR A 66 -14.16 7.30 -16.50
C THR A 66 -13.17 6.74 -15.48
N ASN A 67 -13.24 5.42 -15.21
CA ASN A 67 -12.44 4.72 -14.20
C ASN A 67 -12.66 5.24 -12.77
N ASP A 68 -13.89 5.64 -12.44
CA ASP A 68 -14.28 6.10 -11.10
C ASP A 68 -13.52 7.37 -10.65
N ILE A 69 -13.05 8.16 -11.62
CA ILE A 69 -12.38 9.44 -11.38
C ILE A 69 -13.42 10.49 -11.00
N CYS A 70 -13.12 11.29 -9.98
CA CYS A 70 -13.96 12.40 -9.55
C CYS A 70 -14.10 13.46 -10.64
N THR A 71 -15.31 13.95 -10.79
CA THR A 71 -15.70 15.06 -11.67
C THR A 71 -16.25 16.21 -10.83
N SER A 72 -16.42 17.39 -11.44
CA SER A 72 -16.94 18.56 -10.72
C SER A 72 -18.42 18.46 -10.31
N SER A 73 -19.14 17.43 -10.77
CA SER A 73 -20.53 17.16 -10.37
C SER A 73 -20.64 16.15 -9.23
N ASP A 74 -19.54 15.54 -8.83
CA ASP A 74 -19.50 14.62 -7.70
C ASP A 74 -19.41 15.41 -6.39
N ASP A 75 -19.54 14.71 -5.26
CA ASP A 75 -19.25 15.30 -3.96
C ASP A 75 -17.79 15.79 -3.87
N ASP A 76 -17.51 16.66 -2.92
CA ASP A 76 -16.19 17.22 -2.64
C ASP A 76 -15.57 16.67 -1.35
N VAL A 77 -16.05 15.50 -0.89
CA VAL A 77 -15.59 14.89 0.38
C VAL A 77 -14.30 14.11 0.14
N PRO A 78 -13.14 14.56 0.67
CA PRO A 78 -11.88 13.88 0.45
C PRO A 78 -11.90 12.49 1.08
N THR A 79 -11.54 11.48 0.31
CA THR A 79 -11.74 10.08 0.68
C THR A 79 -10.48 9.27 0.42
N LEU A 80 -10.05 8.49 1.41
CA LEU A 80 -9.05 7.46 1.23
C LEU A 80 -9.67 6.30 0.44
N LYS A 81 -9.09 6.03 -0.72
CA LYS A 81 -9.51 4.96 -1.62
C LYS A 81 -8.40 3.92 -1.80
N ARG A 82 -8.81 2.73 -2.20
CA ARG A 82 -7.94 1.62 -2.57
C ARG A 82 -8.22 1.21 -4.00
N LEU A 83 -7.20 1.22 -4.85
CA LEU A 83 -7.24 0.52 -6.13
C LEU A 83 -6.86 -0.94 -5.88
N GLU A 84 -7.73 -1.85 -6.29
CA GLU A 84 -7.50 -3.28 -6.16
C GLU A 84 -7.77 -4.02 -7.47
N LEU A 85 -7.06 -5.13 -7.65
CA LEU A 85 -7.31 -6.02 -8.77
C LEU A 85 -8.60 -6.79 -8.52
N SER A 86 -9.61 -6.55 -9.35
CA SER A 86 -10.94 -7.15 -9.28
C SER A 86 -11.34 -7.77 -10.62
N THR A 87 -12.55 -8.31 -10.69
CA THR A 87 -13.15 -8.84 -11.92
C THR A 87 -14.54 -8.25 -12.12
N ASP A 88 -14.93 -7.92 -13.34
CA ASP A 88 -16.33 -7.57 -13.67
C ASP A 88 -17.21 -8.81 -13.94
N GLY A 89 -16.75 -9.99 -13.52
CA GLY A 89 -17.36 -11.29 -13.80
C GLY A 89 -16.80 -11.97 -15.05
N THR A 90 -16.13 -11.25 -15.96
CA THR A 90 -15.55 -11.83 -17.19
C THR A 90 -14.09 -11.38 -17.41
N ASN A 91 -13.80 -10.10 -17.17
CA ASN A 91 -12.50 -9.49 -17.36
C ASN A 91 -11.89 -9.08 -16.03
N THR A 92 -10.56 -9.15 -15.95
CA THR A 92 -9.81 -8.56 -14.84
C THR A 92 -9.74 -7.05 -15.03
N ARG A 93 -10.05 -6.29 -13.98
CA ARG A 93 -9.95 -4.82 -14.00
C ARG A 93 -9.37 -4.30 -12.69
N MET A 94 -8.82 -3.10 -12.72
CA MET A 94 -8.57 -2.35 -11.49
C MET A 94 -9.89 -1.69 -11.06
N ALA A 95 -10.28 -1.90 -9.80
CA ALA A 95 -11.48 -1.31 -9.20
C ALA A 95 -11.07 -0.33 -8.11
N VAL A 96 -11.68 0.86 -8.11
CA VAL A 96 -11.53 1.83 -7.03
C VAL A 96 -12.55 1.52 -5.94
N VAL A 97 -12.08 1.34 -4.71
CA VAL A 97 -12.89 1.04 -3.53
C VAL A 97 -12.73 2.18 -2.52
N PRO A 98 -13.81 2.89 -2.17
CA PRO A 98 -13.78 3.88 -1.09
C PRO A 98 -13.62 3.18 0.26
N LEU A 99 -12.76 3.72 1.13
CA LEU A 99 -12.49 3.15 2.46
C LEU A 99 -12.96 4.06 3.58
N VAL A 100 -12.48 5.31 3.60
CA VAL A 100 -12.70 6.26 4.70
C VAL A 100 -12.82 7.67 4.15
N GLU A 101 -13.95 8.31 4.41
CA GLU A 101 -14.20 9.72 4.12
C GLU A 101 -13.50 10.64 5.15
N GLY A 102 -13.22 11.87 4.76
CA GLY A 102 -12.54 12.87 5.57
C GLY A 102 -11.01 12.75 5.58
N VAL A 103 -10.41 11.78 4.88
CA VAL A 103 -8.93 11.72 4.77
C VAL A 103 -8.48 12.67 3.67
N GLU A 104 -7.92 13.82 4.06
CA GLU A 104 -7.56 14.90 3.15
C GLU A 104 -6.10 14.80 2.66
N TYR A 105 -5.23 14.19 3.46
CA TYR A 105 -3.82 14.06 3.11
C TYR A 105 -3.22 12.77 3.67
N MET A 106 -2.36 12.12 2.90
CA MET A 106 -1.61 10.94 3.32
C MET A 106 -0.17 11.04 2.83
N LYS A 107 0.79 10.72 3.70
CA LYS A 107 2.20 10.57 3.37
C LYS A 107 2.76 9.30 3.97
N VAL A 108 3.66 8.67 3.24
CA VAL A 108 4.32 7.43 3.65
C VAL A 108 5.83 7.62 3.60
N GLU A 109 6.52 7.12 4.62
CA GLU A 109 7.98 6.93 4.63
C GLU A 109 8.30 5.45 4.83
N TYR A 110 9.33 4.98 4.14
CA TYR A 110 9.78 3.61 4.20
C TYR A 110 11.08 3.53 5.00
N GLY A 111 11.08 2.66 6.01
CA GLY A 111 12.23 2.35 6.84
C GLY A 111 13.16 1.38 6.11
N ILE A 112 14.38 1.82 5.86
CA ILE A 112 15.44 1.11 5.16
C ILE A 112 16.37 0.50 6.20
N ASP A 113 16.47 -0.82 6.20
CA ASP A 113 17.52 -1.58 6.87
C ASP A 113 18.72 -1.64 5.90
N ASN A 114 19.80 -0.94 6.20
CA ASN A 114 21.03 -0.99 5.43
C ASN A 114 22.26 -1.27 6.31
N SER A 115 22.05 -1.55 7.59
CA SER A 115 23.05 -1.88 8.57
C SER A 115 22.64 -3.13 9.38
N PRO A 116 23.58 -4.04 9.69
CA PRO A 116 24.96 -4.07 9.20
C PRO A 116 25.02 -4.40 7.70
N ALA A 117 25.96 -3.75 6.99
CA ALA A 117 26.15 -3.97 5.55
C ALA A 117 26.74 -5.36 5.21
N ALA A 118 27.34 -6.03 6.20
CA ALA A 118 27.89 -7.37 6.02
C ALA A 118 26.75 -8.39 5.89
N VAL A 119 26.86 -9.28 4.90
CA VAL A 119 25.90 -10.36 4.70
C VAL A 119 26.01 -11.36 5.84
N ASN A 120 24.89 -11.61 6.51
CA ASN A 120 24.80 -12.67 7.50
C ASN A 120 24.79 -14.04 6.79
N LEU A 121 25.68 -14.95 7.21
CA LEU A 121 25.86 -16.24 6.55
C LEU A 121 24.68 -17.21 6.75
N VAL A 122 23.86 -17.00 7.77
CA VAL A 122 22.67 -17.80 8.07
C VAL A 122 21.49 -17.32 7.22
N THR A 123 21.27 -16.01 7.14
CA THR A 123 20.12 -15.44 6.41
C THR A 123 20.41 -15.25 4.92
N GLY A 124 21.68 -15.09 4.54
CA GLY A 124 22.09 -14.74 3.17
C GLY A 124 21.81 -13.29 2.79
N PHE A 125 21.40 -12.45 3.75
CA PHE A 125 21.10 -11.03 3.55
C PHE A 125 21.96 -10.15 4.46
N ALA A 126 22.24 -8.92 4.00
CA ALA A 126 22.69 -7.86 4.89
C ALA A 126 21.52 -7.37 5.75
N GLY A 127 21.81 -6.67 6.84
CA GLY A 127 20.81 -6.14 7.77
C GLY A 127 20.50 -7.01 8.97
N ASP A 128 19.80 -6.41 9.92
CA ASP A 128 19.33 -7.03 11.17
C ASP A 128 17.79 -7.03 11.31
N GLY A 129 17.07 -6.54 10.29
CA GLY A 129 15.62 -6.44 10.29
C GLY A 129 15.08 -5.19 10.99
N ILE A 130 15.95 -4.24 11.36
CA ILE A 130 15.59 -2.98 12.01
C ILE A 130 15.84 -1.83 11.02
N PRO A 131 14.90 -0.87 10.89
CA PRO A 131 15.10 0.28 10.01
C PRO A 131 16.16 1.24 10.57
N ASP A 132 17.19 1.54 9.79
CA ASP A 132 18.24 2.51 10.12
C ASP A 132 17.88 3.94 9.71
N THR A 133 17.22 4.07 8.56
CA THR A 133 16.86 5.35 7.96
C THR A 133 15.46 5.30 7.38
N TYR A 134 14.85 6.46 7.16
CA TYR A 134 13.52 6.57 6.56
C TYR A 134 13.57 7.49 5.34
N THR A 135 12.81 7.13 4.29
CA THR A 135 12.69 7.94 3.08
C THR A 135 11.31 7.81 2.46
N ALA A 136 10.77 8.91 1.94
CA ALA A 136 9.52 8.90 1.16
C ALA A 136 9.72 8.42 -0.29
N THR A 137 10.97 8.34 -0.76
CA THR A 137 11.31 7.99 -2.14
C THR A 137 12.44 6.95 -2.19
N PRO A 138 12.19 5.69 -1.81
CA PRO A 138 13.17 4.62 -1.95
C PRO A 138 13.61 4.47 -3.41
N THR A 139 14.91 4.35 -3.63
CA THR A 139 15.44 3.93 -4.94
C THR A 139 15.11 2.47 -5.22
N LEU A 140 15.21 2.02 -6.48
CA LEU A 140 14.99 0.62 -6.86
C LEU A 140 15.82 -0.37 -6.02
N ALA A 141 17.07 -0.02 -5.70
CA ALA A 141 17.94 -0.84 -4.87
C ALA A 141 17.51 -0.88 -3.38
N GLN A 142 16.88 0.20 -2.89
CA GLN A 142 16.42 0.29 -1.50
C GLN A 142 15.10 -0.45 -1.26
N TRP A 143 14.32 -0.76 -2.29
CA TRP A 143 13.08 -1.52 -2.11
C TRP A 143 13.31 -2.91 -1.51
N GLU A 144 14.46 -3.53 -1.78
CA GLU A 144 14.83 -4.81 -1.16
C GLU A 144 15.17 -4.69 0.34
N GLN A 145 15.38 -3.46 0.80
CA GLN A 145 15.84 -3.10 2.13
C GLN A 145 14.71 -2.53 3.01
N VAL A 146 13.48 -2.43 2.48
CA VAL A 146 12.34 -1.89 3.24
C VAL A 146 11.88 -2.90 4.29
N VAL A 147 11.90 -2.48 5.56
CA VAL A 147 11.54 -3.30 6.73
C VAL A 147 10.49 -2.64 7.64
N SER A 148 10.19 -1.36 7.42
CA SER A 148 9.18 -0.61 8.16
C SER A 148 8.50 0.41 7.26
N ILE A 149 7.27 0.80 7.61
CA ILE A 149 6.48 1.81 6.92
C ILE A 149 5.89 2.73 7.97
N ARG A 150 6.20 4.02 7.89
CA ARG A 150 5.52 5.08 8.65
C ARG A 150 4.45 5.71 7.78
N VAL A 151 3.23 5.69 8.27
CA VAL A 151 2.07 6.30 7.60
C VAL A 151 1.64 7.50 8.43
N TYR A 152 1.49 8.63 7.77
CA TYR A 152 0.95 9.84 8.34
C TYR A 152 -0.30 10.26 7.56
N MET A 153 -1.35 10.66 8.28
CA MET A 153 -2.62 11.07 7.67
C MET A 153 -3.17 12.33 8.35
N LEU A 154 -3.72 13.24 7.56
CA LEU A 154 -4.61 14.30 8.03
C LEU A 154 -6.04 13.85 7.80
N VAL A 155 -6.85 13.90 8.85
CA VAL A 155 -8.26 13.50 8.79
C VAL A 155 -9.12 14.61 9.34
N ALA A 156 -10.11 15.03 8.56
CA ALA A 156 -11.16 15.96 8.90
C ALA A 156 -12.43 15.25 9.41
N SER A 157 -13.27 15.96 10.15
CA SER A 157 -14.66 15.57 10.35
C SER A 157 -15.41 15.57 9.02
N THR A 158 -16.39 14.69 8.86
CA THR A 158 -17.28 14.69 7.68
C THR A 158 -18.45 15.67 7.82
N GLU A 159 -18.64 16.22 9.02
CA GLU A 159 -19.69 17.18 9.35
C GLU A 159 -19.06 18.50 9.79
N GLU A 160 -19.61 19.60 9.30
CA GLU A 160 -19.18 20.93 9.69
C GLU A 160 -19.65 21.28 11.11
N THR A 161 -18.77 21.94 11.86
CA THR A 161 -19.12 22.64 13.09
C THR A 161 -19.47 24.09 12.73
N PRO A 162 -20.70 24.56 13.00
CA PRO A 162 -21.09 25.93 12.71
C PRO A 162 -20.16 26.96 13.38
N ASN A 163 -19.79 28.01 12.64
CA ASN A 163 -18.91 29.10 13.10
C ASN A 163 -17.51 28.65 13.54
N PHE A 164 -17.03 27.51 13.03
CA PHE A 164 -15.65 27.07 13.23
C PHE A 164 -14.79 27.45 12.02
N THR A 165 -13.61 28.00 12.30
CA THR A 165 -12.55 28.23 11.31
C THR A 165 -11.27 27.59 11.83
N ASP A 166 -10.67 26.72 11.02
CA ASP A 166 -9.48 25.97 11.38
C ASP A 166 -8.20 26.77 11.09
N THR A 167 -7.70 27.46 12.10
CA THR A 167 -6.45 28.25 12.01
C THR A 167 -5.20 27.45 12.41
N LYS A 168 -5.33 26.13 12.60
CA LYS A 168 -4.20 25.30 13.05
C LYS A 168 -3.27 24.95 11.89
N SER A 169 -1.98 24.83 12.22
CA SER A 169 -1.00 24.21 11.34
C SER A 169 -0.74 22.77 11.77
N TYR A 170 -0.90 21.84 10.82
CA TYR A 170 -0.69 20.41 11.00
C TYR A 170 0.68 20.01 10.50
N ILE A 171 1.54 19.54 11.41
CA ILE A 171 2.94 19.24 11.11
C ILE A 171 3.15 17.73 11.01
N PHE A 172 3.78 17.33 9.91
CA PHE A 172 4.22 15.98 9.61
C PHE A 172 5.75 15.92 9.79
N PRO A 173 6.26 15.22 10.80
CA PRO A 173 7.68 15.17 11.11
C PRO A 173 8.41 14.18 10.18
N LEU A 174 8.47 14.50 8.89
CA LEU A 174 9.15 13.65 7.90
C LEU A 174 10.67 13.75 8.07
N THR A 175 11.37 12.69 7.68
CA THR A 175 12.83 12.58 7.78
C THR A 175 13.55 13.59 6.92
N ALA A 176 13.00 13.94 5.76
CA ALA A 176 13.54 14.97 4.87
C ALA A 176 13.27 16.42 5.35
N GLY A 177 12.52 16.59 6.44
CA GLY A 177 12.09 17.87 6.99
C GLY A 177 10.58 17.91 7.23
N ASN A 178 10.16 18.76 8.17
CA ASN A 178 8.76 18.90 8.51
C ASN A 178 7.95 19.38 7.31
N LEU A 179 6.89 18.65 6.98
CA LEU A 179 5.84 19.14 6.09
C LEU A 179 4.75 19.77 6.95
N THR A 180 4.40 21.02 6.67
CA THR A 180 3.32 21.73 7.36
C THR A 180 2.17 21.93 6.40
N ILE A 181 0.97 21.57 6.82
CA ILE A 181 -0.29 21.84 6.11
C ILE A 181 -1.10 22.81 6.96
N THR A 182 -1.53 23.90 6.35
CA THR A 182 -2.40 24.90 6.99
C THR A 182 -3.66 25.00 6.11
N PRO A 183 -4.87 24.83 6.69
CA PRO A 183 -6.09 25.11 5.97
C PRO A 183 -6.11 26.53 5.42
N SER A 184 -6.60 26.70 4.19
CA SER A 184 -6.75 28.01 3.58
C SER A 184 -7.75 27.97 2.42
N ASP A 185 -8.50 29.05 2.27
CA ASP A 185 -9.49 29.23 1.20
C ASP A 185 -8.88 29.81 -0.09
N ASP A 186 -7.55 29.92 -0.20
CA ASP A 186 -6.87 30.74 -1.23
C ASP A 186 -6.62 30.06 -2.60
N GLY A 187 -7.15 28.84 -2.80
CA GLY A 187 -6.94 28.02 -4.00
C GLY A 187 -5.51 27.51 -4.31
N ALA A 188 -4.48 27.74 -3.48
CA ALA A 188 -3.14 27.16 -3.64
C ALA A 188 -3.07 25.66 -3.20
N THR A 189 -2.16 24.84 -3.70
CA THR A 189 -2.03 23.42 -3.26
C THR A 189 -1.03 23.25 -2.09
N PRO A 190 -1.27 22.35 -1.12
CA PRO A 190 -2.48 21.56 -0.90
C PRO A 190 -3.46 22.32 0.01
N ASN A 191 -4.35 23.13 -0.57
CA ASN A 191 -5.40 23.76 0.21
C ASN A 191 -6.45 22.75 0.61
N ILE A 192 -6.71 22.77 1.90
CA ILE A 192 -7.86 22.15 2.55
C ILE A 192 -8.68 23.31 3.10
N ASP A 193 -10.00 23.21 2.98
CA ASP A 193 -10.95 24.26 3.37
C ASP A 193 -10.77 24.66 4.84
N GLU A 194 -10.62 25.95 5.15
CA GLU A 194 -10.49 26.37 6.55
C GLU A 194 -11.82 26.39 7.31
N THR A 195 -12.94 26.24 6.61
CA THR A 195 -14.28 26.41 7.16
C THR A 195 -14.85 25.09 7.70
N GLY A 196 -15.50 25.17 8.88
CA GLY A 196 -16.39 24.14 9.41
C GLY A 196 -15.74 22.85 9.90
N LEU A 197 -14.63 22.39 9.33
CA LEU A 197 -14.10 21.05 9.53
C LEU A 197 -12.98 21.00 10.57
N LYS A 198 -13.12 20.12 11.56
CA LYS A 198 -12.09 19.88 12.57
C LYS A 198 -11.17 18.76 12.14
N ARG A 199 -9.86 18.96 12.23
CA ARG A 199 -8.87 17.98 11.78
C ARG A 199 -7.98 17.44 12.88
N HIS A 200 -7.43 16.27 12.61
CA HIS A 200 -6.43 15.63 13.44
C HIS A 200 -5.39 14.91 12.58
N VAL A 201 -4.13 14.96 13.02
CA VAL A 201 -3.04 14.19 12.41
C VAL A 201 -2.92 12.87 13.14
N TYR A 202 -2.85 11.79 12.37
CA TYR A 202 -2.53 10.47 12.86
C TYR A 202 -1.21 10.01 12.27
N SER A 203 -0.42 9.28 13.07
CA SER A 203 0.77 8.59 12.62
C SER A 203 0.82 7.18 13.18
N THR A 204 1.33 6.26 12.38
CA THR A 204 1.56 4.87 12.80
C THR A 204 2.77 4.29 12.07
N GLU A 205 3.42 3.33 12.68
CA GLU A 205 4.53 2.58 12.10
C GLU A 205 4.16 1.10 12.03
N VAL A 206 4.34 0.50 10.86
CA VAL A 206 3.97 -0.89 10.57
C VAL A 206 5.17 -1.62 10.00
N ARG A 207 5.40 -2.86 10.43
CA ARG A 207 6.38 -3.76 9.82
C ARG A 207 5.69 -4.61 8.73
N PRO A 208 6.07 -4.47 7.44
CA PRO A 208 5.46 -5.23 6.35
C PRO A 208 6.02 -6.65 6.20
N MET A 209 7.13 -6.97 6.88
CA MET A 209 7.76 -8.29 6.84
C MET A 209 7.16 -9.24 7.89
N ASN A 210 7.17 -10.54 7.58
CA ASN A 210 6.84 -11.58 8.55
C ASN A 210 7.86 -11.61 9.70
N MET A 211 7.42 -11.96 10.90
CA MET A 211 8.30 -12.35 12.01
C MET A 211 8.97 -13.69 11.63
N GLY A 212 10.28 -13.70 11.45
CA GLY A 212 11.10 -14.73 10.82
C GLY A 212 11.38 -14.48 9.32
N GLY A 213 11.13 -13.28 8.82
CA GLY A 213 11.21 -12.92 7.41
C GLY A 213 12.63 -12.57 6.92
N ARG A 214 12.72 -12.13 5.66
CA ARG A 214 13.97 -11.69 5.04
C ARG A 214 14.65 -10.62 5.93
N ARG A 215 15.95 -10.78 6.19
CA ARG A 215 16.82 -9.89 6.99
C ARG A 215 16.73 -10.01 8.53
N GLU A 216 15.78 -10.77 9.07
CA GLU A 216 15.76 -11.02 10.52
C GLU A 216 16.83 -12.07 10.87
N ILE A 217 17.72 -11.75 11.81
CA ILE A 217 18.76 -12.66 12.28
C ILE A 217 18.12 -13.60 13.31
N PRO A 218 18.01 -14.92 13.05
CA PRO A 218 17.53 -15.85 14.05
C PRO A 218 18.53 -15.91 15.21
N GLU A 219 18.03 -15.76 16.45
CA GLU A 219 18.80 -16.07 17.67
C GLU A 219 18.97 -17.58 17.87
#